data_AF-A0A438BZY9-F1
#
_entry.id   AF-A0A438BZY9-F1
#
_cell.length_a   1.000
_cell.length_b   1.000
_cell.length_c   1.000
_cell.angle_alpha   90.00
_cell.angle_beta   90.00
_cell.angle_gamma   90.00
#
_symmetry.space_group_name_H-M   'P 1'
#
loop_
_entity.id
_entity.type
_entity.pdbx_description
1 polymer ?
#
loop_
_entity_poly.entity_id
_entity_poly.type
_entity_poly.pdbx_seq_one_letter_code
_entity_poly.pdbx_strand_id
1 'polypeptide(L)' 'MEERGGNGPSVGFWKDKWCGDSPLSVSFPTLFALAIDKEAWVEDIWDPLAEGGRG' A
#
# COMPACT_ATOMS: atom_id res chain seq x y z
N MET A 1 6.13 19.86 16.55
CA MET A 1 5.27 19.19 15.57
C MET A 1 5.03 17.79 16.09
N GLU A 2 3.82 17.47 16.54
CA GLU A 2 3.45 16.06 16.72
C GLU A 2 3.25 15.49 15.32
N GLU A 3 4.29 14.86 14.79
CA GLU A 3 4.15 13.87 13.73
C GLU A 3 3.33 12.75 14.35
N ARG A 4 1.99 12.89 14.28
CA ARG A 4 1.06 11.89 14.79
C ARG A 4 1.42 10.58 14.12
N GLY A 5 1.94 9.65 14.92
CA GLY A 5 2.17 8.28 14.52
C GLY A 5 0.95 7.80 13.75
N GLY A 6 1.17 7.44 12.49
CA GLY A 6 0.16 6.89 11.62
C GLY A 6 -0.28 5.54 12.18
N ASN A 7 -1.21 5.56 13.13
CA ASN A 7 -2.03 4.40 13.48
C ASN A 7 -3.30 4.40 12.59
N GLY A 8 -3.14 4.80 11.32
CA GLY A 8 -4.18 4.64 10.32
C GLY A 8 -4.39 3.14 10.07
N PRO A 9 -5.60 2.72 9.66
CA PRO A 9 -5.78 1.34 9.21
C PRO A 9 -4.78 1.06 8.08
N SER A 10 -3.91 0.07 8.27
CA SER A 10 -3.01 -0.42 7.23
C SER A 10 -3.87 -0.77 6.02
N VAL A 11 -3.59 -0.11 4.89
CA VAL A 11 -4.30 -0.39 3.64
C VAL A 11 -3.60 -1.57 2.99
N GLY A 12 -4.31 -2.67 2.79
CA GLY A 12 -3.86 -3.83 2.07
C GLY A 12 -3.77 -3.54 0.58
N PHE A 13 -2.59 -3.72 0.01
CA PHE A 13 -2.29 -3.29 -1.35
C PHE A 13 -3.18 -3.96 -2.39
N TRP A 14 -3.58 -5.21 -2.20
CA TRP A 14 -4.42 -5.90 -3.18
C TRP A 14 -5.91 -5.87 -2.84
N LYS A 15 -6.23 -5.95 -1.55
CA LYS A 15 -7.57 -6.25 -1.06
C LYS A 15 -8.36 -5.01 -0.66
N ASP A 16 -7.68 -3.90 -0.36
CA ASP A 16 -8.37 -2.67 -0.01
C ASP A 16 -8.72 -1.84 -1.25
N LYS A 17 -9.74 -0.99 -1.05
CA LYS A 17 -10.26 -0.09 -2.07
C LYS A 17 -9.28 1.07 -2.25
N TRP A 18 -8.76 1.21 -3.47
CA TRP A 18 -7.78 2.25 -3.79
C TRP A 18 -8.43 3.48 -4.42
N CYS A 19 -8.86 3.36 -5.67
CA CYS A 19 -9.46 4.45 -6.44
C CYS A 19 -10.92 4.09 -6.75
N GLY A 20 -11.82 4.48 -5.85
CA GLY A 20 -13.25 4.19 -5.93
C GLY A 20 -13.67 3.06 -4.99
N ASP A 21 -14.61 2.21 -5.45
CA ASP A 21 -15.21 1.15 -4.62
C ASP A 21 -14.61 -0.26 -4.85
N SER A 22 -13.66 -0.38 -5.78
CA SER A 22 -13.10 -1.68 -6.19
C SER A 22 -11.64 -1.85 -5.74
N PRO A 23 -11.26 -3.04 -5.22
CA PRO A 23 -9.89 -3.33 -4.86
C PRO A 23 -9.03 -3.66 -6.08
N LEU A 24 -7.71 -3.48 -5.97
CA LEU A 24 -6.76 -3.74 -7.06
C LEU A 24 -6.79 -5.20 -7.51
N SER A 25 -7.13 -6.15 -6.62
CA SER A 25 -7.30 -7.56 -6.98
C SER A 25 -8.41 -7.81 -8.01
N VAL A 26 -9.44 -6.97 -8.01
CA VAL A 26 -10.58 -7.07 -8.95
C VAL A 26 -10.29 -6.31 -10.24
N SER A 27 -9.65 -5.14 -10.14
CA SER A 27 -9.27 -4.34 -11.31
C SER A 27 -8.12 -4.98 -12.10
N PHE A 28 -7.19 -5.64 -11.41
CA PHE A 28 -5.98 -6.24 -11.99
C PHE A 28 -5.80 -7.71 -11.57
N PRO A 29 -6.68 -8.63 -12.00
CA PRO A 29 -6.64 -10.03 -11.59
C PRO A 29 -5.35 -10.74 -12.03
N THR A 30 -4.80 -10.40 -13.19
CA THR A 30 -3.52 -10.95 -13.66
C THR A 30 -2.35 -10.54 -12.77
N LEU A 31 -2.31 -9.28 -12.35
CA LEU A 31 -1.25 -8.77 -11.49
C LEU A 31 -1.35 -9.38 -10.08
N PHE A 32 -2.56 -9.53 -9.56
CA PHE A 32 -2.83 -10.24 -8.30
C PHE A 32 -2.42 -11.72 -8.33
N ALA A 33 -2.62 -12.40 -9.46
CA ALA A 33 -2.18 -13.79 -9.61
C ALA A 33 -0.65 -13.92 -9.60
N LEU A 34 0.05 -12.94 -10.18
CA LEU A 34 1.51 -12.86 -10.21
C LEU A 34 2.12 -12.31 -8.93
N ALA A 35 1.30 -11.67 -8.07
CA ALA A 35 1.77 -11.14 -6.80
C ALA A 35 2.30 -12.26 -5.91
N ILE A 36 3.57 -12.12 -5.55
CA ILE A 36 4.26 -12.98 -4.57
C ILE A 36 3.58 -12.83 -3.21
N ASP A 37 3.30 -11.58 -2.84
CA ASP A 37 2.61 -11.25 -1.60
C ASP A 37 1.25 -10.61 -1.88
N LYS A 38 0.20 -11.37 -1.55
CA LYS A 38 -1.22 -11.00 -1.73
C LYS A 38 -1.78 -10.26 -0.51
N GLU A 39 -1.05 -10.29 0.60
CA GLU A 39 -1.36 -9.61 1.86
C GLU A 39 -0.47 -8.38 2.07
N ALA A 40 0.33 -8.00 1.06
CA ALA A 40 1.23 -6.87 1.12
C ALA A 40 0.50 -5.60 1.59
N TRP A 41 1.06 -4.92 2.57
CA TRP A 41 0.54 -3.64 3.08
C TRP A 41 1.21 -2.49 2.34
N VAL A 42 0.48 -1.38 2.18
CA VAL A 42 1.06 -0.17 1.58
C VAL A 42 2.26 0.33 2.38
N GLU A 43 2.25 0.13 3.70
CA GLU A 43 3.34 0.52 4.60
C GLU A 43 4.63 -0.29 4.36
N ASP A 44 4.53 -1.54 3.90
CA ASP A 44 5.70 -2.36 3.54
C ASP A 44 6.30 -1.96 2.17
N ILE A 45 5.48 -1.44 1.26
CA ILE A 45 5.91 -1.05 -0.10
C ILE A 45 6.35 0.41 -0.14
N TRP A 46 5.73 1.26 0.66
CA TRP A 46 6.05 2.66 0.77
C TRP A 46 7.21 2.83 1.75
N ASP A 47 8.43 2.82 1.24
CA ASP A 47 9.59 3.22 2.02
C ASP A 47 9.73 4.76 1.95
N PRO A 48 9.34 5.51 3.01
CA PRO A 48 9.44 6.97 3.00
C PRO A 48 10.89 7.47 2.93
N LEU A 49 11.89 6.59 3.08
CA LEU A 49 13.30 6.95 2.99
C LEU A 49 13.83 7.01 1.55
N ALA A 50 13.05 6.53 0.56
CA ALA A 50 13.42 6.67 -0.85
C ALA A 50 13.36 8.12 -1.36
N GLU A 51 12.67 9.01 -0.63
CA GLU A 51 12.72 10.45 -0.88
C GLU A 51 13.91 11.09 -0.15
N GLY A 52 15.08 11.00 -0.79
CA GLY A 52 16.10 12.05 -0.78
C GLY A 52 16.72 12.40 0.57
N GLY A 53 17.96 11.92 0.76
CA GLY A 53 18.87 12.53 1.74
C GLY A 53 18.90 14.05 1.60
N ARG A 54 18.47 14.73 2.67
CA ARG A 54 18.83 16.12 2.95
C ARG A 54 19.26 16.14 4.41
N GLY A 55 20.58 16.24 4.58
CA GLY A 55 21.14 16.80 5.81
C GLY A 55 20.88 18.29 5.90
#